data_AF-A0A0P9PG51-F1
#
_entry.id   AF-A0A0P9PG51-F1
#
_cell.length_a   1.000
_cell.length_b   1.000
_cell.length_c   1.000
_cell.angle_alpha   90.00
_cell.angle_beta   90.00
_cell.angle_gamma   90.00
#
_symmetry.space_group_name_H-M   'P 1'
#
loop_
_entity.id
_entity.type
_entity.pdbx_description
1 polymer ?
#
loop_
_entity_poly.entity_id
_entity_poly.type
_entity_poly.pdbx_seq_one_letter_code
_entity_poly.pdbx_strand_id
1 'polypeptide(L)'
;MLGTCWPAEGEHGLGQLAAARGDNALAQQHLLMASKLQPTDEKIRNDLGVVYLNQLKLEQARFQFLTAMELKQSDSLAAVNLATLLIYQNNWTQAAELASRAGLTPEQVTDAQARAEQLRKPPAAPRASARPIASLTGQNDRQSQEVRP
;
A
#
# COMPACT_ATOMS: atom_id res chain seq x y z
N MET A 1 -18.09 25.26 -4.84
CA MET A 1 -17.41 26.04 -3.79
C MET A 1 -16.16 25.27 -3.38
N LEU A 2 -14.98 25.78 -3.74
CA LEU A 2 -13.63 25.46 -3.21
C LEU A 2 -13.30 23.95 -3.11
N GLY A 3 -12.81 23.23 -4.14
CA GLY A 3 -11.77 23.63 -5.08
C GLY A 3 -10.35 23.54 -4.48
N THR A 4 -10.18 22.88 -3.34
CA THR A 4 -8.88 22.69 -2.70
C THR A 4 -8.50 21.21 -2.78
N CYS A 5 -7.22 20.93 -3.04
CA CYS A 5 -6.70 19.58 -3.25
C CYS A 5 -6.80 18.66 -2.02
N TRP A 6 -6.98 19.24 -0.83
CA TRP A 6 -6.94 18.58 0.48
C TRP A 6 -7.75 17.28 0.62
N PRO A 7 -8.96 17.14 0.04
CA PRO A 7 -9.69 15.88 0.11
C PRO A 7 -8.93 14.74 -0.59
N ALA A 8 -8.23 15.02 -1.68
CA ALA A 8 -7.46 14.01 -2.41
C ALA A 8 -6.23 13.57 -1.62
N GLU A 9 -5.46 14.52 -1.06
CA GLU A 9 -4.30 14.19 -0.23
C GLU A 9 -4.70 13.43 1.05
N GLY A 10 -5.85 13.79 1.65
CA GLY A 10 -6.39 13.08 2.81
C GLY A 10 -6.72 11.61 2.49
N GLU A 11 -7.46 11.38 1.41
CA GLU A 11 -7.76 10.03 0.92
C GLU A 11 -6.49 9.27 0.51
N HIS A 12 -5.51 9.94 -0.12
CA HIS A 12 -4.22 9.34 -0.47
C HIS A 12 -3.47 8.86 0.77
N GLY A 13 -3.36 9.70 1.80
CA GLY A 13 -2.71 9.36 3.06
C GLY A 13 -3.40 8.21 3.80
N LEU A 14 -4.74 8.18 3.83
CA LEU A 14 -5.50 7.05 4.41
C LEU A 14 -5.24 5.75 3.64
N GLY A 15 -5.17 5.84 2.30
CA GLY A 15 -4.78 4.74 1.43
C GLY A 15 -3.40 4.17 1.77
N GLN A 16 -2.41 5.05 1.93
CA GLN A 16 -1.05 4.66 2.30
C GLN A 16 -0.98 4.00 3.69
N LEU A 17 -1.69 4.56 4.68
CA LEU A 17 -1.75 4.00 6.03
C LEU A 17 -2.41 2.62 6.06
N ALA A 18 -3.49 2.42 5.29
CA ALA A 18 -4.15 1.13 5.17
C ALA A 18 -3.22 0.10 4.46
N ALA A 19 -2.54 0.50 3.40
CA ALA A 19 -1.58 -0.35 2.69
C ALA A 19 -0.42 -0.78 3.59
N ALA A 20 0.12 0.13 4.40
CA ALA A 20 1.19 -0.16 5.36
C ALA A 20 0.77 -1.17 6.44
N ARG A 21 -0.54 -1.25 6.75
CA ARG A 21 -1.13 -2.25 7.68
C ARG A 21 -1.47 -3.58 7.00
N GLY A 22 -1.27 -3.69 5.69
CA GLY A 22 -1.65 -4.85 4.89
C GLY A 22 -3.15 -4.92 4.57
N ASP A 23 -3.94 -3.92 4.96
CA ASP A 23 -5.37 -3.83 4.59
C ASP A 23 -5.51 -3.28 3.17
N ASN A 24 -5.17 -4.13 2.20
CA ASN A 24 -5.18 -3.75 0.80
C ASN A 24 -6.59 -3.39 0.31
N ALA A 25 -7.66 -3.94 0.92
CA ALA A 25 -9.03 -3.65 0.51
C ALA A 25 -9.43 -2.22 0.87
N LEU A 26 -9.16 -1.81 2.11
CA LEU A 26 -9.39 -0.43 2.56
C LEU A 26 -8.46 0.54 1.83
N ALA A 27 -7.20 0.17 1.60
CA ALA A 27 -6.25 0.97 0.84
C ALA A 27 -6.77 1.26 -0.58
N GLN A 28 -7.30 0.23 -1.26
CA GLN A 28 -7.87 0.38 -2.60
C GLN A 28 -9.05 1.35 -2.60
N GLN A 29 -9.93 1.28 -1.59
CA GLN A 29 -11.09 2.17 -1.49
C GLN A 29 -10.67 3.64 -1.40
N HIS A 30 -9.75 3.96 -0.48
CA HIS A 30 -9.25 5.32 -0.31
C HIS A 30 -8.48 5.83 -1.54
N LEU A 31 -7.58 5.02 -2.10
CA LEU A 31 -6.81 5.41 -3.29
C LEU A 31 -7.69 5.58 -4.53
N LEU A 32 -8.79 4.84 -4.66
CA LEU A 32 -9.77 5.07 -5.73
C LEU A 32 -10.52 6.40 -5.55
N MET A 33 -10.80 6.82 -4.32
CA MET A 33 -11.38 8.15 -4.06
C MET A 33 -10.37 9.26 -4.37
N ALA A 34 -9.13 9.12 -3.90
CA ALA A 34 -8.03 10.03 -4.21
C ALA A 34 -7.83 10.17 -5.74
N SER A 35 -7.83 9.05 -6.46
CA SER A 35 -7.66 9.05 -7.93
C SER A 35 -8.83 9.70 -8.68
N LYS A 36 -10.05 9.68 -8.15
CA LYS A 36 -11.17 10.41 -8.74
C LYS A 36 -11.04 11.92 -8.54
N LEU A 37 -10.49 12.33 -7.41
CA LEU A 37 -10.30 13.75 -7.06
C LEU A 37 -9.09 14.34 -7.80
N GLN A 38 -8.03 13.55 -7.98
CA GLN A 38 -6.80 13.90 -8.69
C GLN A 38 -6.41 12.80 -9.69
N PRO A 39 -7.04 12.77 -10.88
CA PRO A 39 -6.79 11.72 -11.86
C PRO A 39 -5.40 11.79 -12.51
N THR A 40 -4.69 12.92 -12.39
CA THR A 40 -3.37 13.14 -13.02
C THR A 40 -2.23 13.19 -12.01
N ASP A 41 -2.47 12.82 -10.75
CA ASP A 41 -1.40 12.68 -9.76
C ASP A 41 -0.69 11.33 -9.95
N GLU A 42 0.61 11.37 -10.26
CA GLU A 42 1.40 10.18 -10.54
C GLU A 42 1.59 9.28 -9.31
N LYS A 43 1.63 9.87 -8.11
CA LYS A 43 1.88 9.15 -6.86
C LYS A 43 0.66 8.37 -6.44
N ILE A 44 -0.52 8.98 -6.56
CA ILE A 44 -1.80 8.28 -6.33
C ILE A 44 -1.95 7.11 -7.29
N ARG A 45 -1.63 7.31 -8.57
CA ARG A 45 -1.64 6.25 -9.60
C ARG A 45 -0.67 5.13 -9.20
N ASN A 46 0.57 5.46 -8.88
CA ASN A 46 1.59 4.49 -8.48
C ASN A 46 1.15 3.67 -7.25
N ASP A 47 0.65 4.33 -6.20
CA ASP A 47 0.23 3.67 -4.97
C ASP A 47 -0.98 2.77 -5.19
N LEU A 48 -1.93 3.18 -6.04
CA LEU A 48 -3.05 2.34 -6.44
C LEU A 48 -2.55 1.09 -7.20
N GLY A 49 -1.53 1.24 -8.05
CA GLY A 49 -0.85 0.12 -8.71
C GLY A 49 -0.19 -0.84 -7.72
N VAL A 50 0.48 -0.31 -6.69
CA VAL A 50 1.08 -1.09 -5.61
C VAL A 50 0.02 -1.91 -4.87
N VAL A 51 -1.09 -1.30 -4.50
CA VAL A 51 -2.19 -1.99 -3.82
C VAL A 51 -2.80 -3.07 -4.70
N TYR A 52 -2.99 -2.82 -6.00
CA TYR A 52 -3.44 -3.86 -6.93
C TYR A 52 -2.45 -5.02 -7.04
N LEU A 53 -1.15 -4.73 -7.09
CA LEU A 53 -0.11 -5.77 -7.16
C LEU A 53 -0.09 -6.64 -5.89
N ASN A 54 -0.23 -6.03 -4.70
CA ASN A 54 -0.32 -6.76 -3.43
C ASN A 54 -1.55 -7.67 -3.35
N GLN A 55 -2.61 -7.35 -4.10
CA GLN A 55 -3.82 -8.18 -4.25
C GLN A 55 -3.73 -9.17 -5.42
N LEU A 56 -2.58 -9.24 -6.12
CA LEU A 56 -2.37 -10.02 -7.35
C LEU A 56 -3.32 -9.67 -8.50
N LYS A 57 -3.87 -8.45 -8.50
CA LYS A 57 -4.67 -7.89 -9.60
C LYS A 57 -3.73 -7.29 -10.65
N LEU A 58 -3.04 -8.18 -11.38
CA LEU A 58 -1.86 -7.84 -12.19
C LEU A 58 -2.17 -6.84 -13.31
N GLU A 59 -3.28 -7.00 -14.04
CA GLU A 59 -3.58 -6.10 -15.15
C GLU A 59 -3.98 -4.70 -14.68
N GLN A 60 -4.72 -4.59 -13.57
CA GLN A 60 -5.00 -3.30 -12.96
C GLN A 60 -3.72 -2.62 -12.45
N ALA A 61 -2.82 -3.38 -11.83
CA ALA A 61 -1.52 -2.86 -11.38
C ALA A 61 -0.70 -2.32 -12.56
N ARG A 62 -0.58 -3.12 -13.63
CA ARG A 62 0.13 -2.74 -14.87
C ARG A 62 -0.41 -1.42 -15.43
N PHE A 63 -1.73 -1.30 -15.56
CA PHE A 63 -2.37 -0.08 -16.08
C PHE A 63 -2.00 1.15 -15.24
N GLN A 64 -2.05 1.04 -13.91
CA GLN A 64 -1.74 2.17 -13.03
C GLN A 64 -0.26 2.57 -13.10
N PHE A 65 0.67 1.60 -13.13
CA PHE A 65 2.09 1.90 -13.25
C PHE A 65 2.43 2.56 -14.59
N LEU A 66 1.88 2.07 -15.69
CA LEU A 66 2.06 2.69 -17.01
C LEU A 66 1.51 4.12 -17.02
N THR A 67 0.35 4.35 -16.40
CA THR A 67 -0.23 5.70 -16.31
C THR A 67 0.65 6.62 -15.45
N ALA A 68 1.18 6.15 -14.32
CA ALA A 68 2.07 6.93 -13.48
C ALA A 68 3.38 7.31 -14.22
N MET A 69 3.96 6.36 -14.96
CA MET A 69 5.14 6.62 -15.81
C MET A 69 4.86 7.65 -16.90
N GLU A 70 3.68 7.61 -17.53
CA GLU A 70 3.29 8.58 -18.56
C GLU A 70 3.14 10.00 -17.98
N LEU A 71 2.52 10.11 -16.80
CA LEU A 71 2.33 11.39 -16.11
C LEU A 71 3.66 12.01 -15.66
N LYS A 72 4.64 11.18 -15.27
CA LYS A 72 5.96 11.67 -14.82
C LYS A 72 7.09 10.69 -15.16
N GLN A 73 7.65 10.89 -16.35
CA GLN A 73 8.70 10.04 -16.90
C GLN A 73 10.03 10.10 -16.12
N SER A 74 10.28 11.17 -15.36
CA SER A 74 11.49 11.32 -14.55
C SER A 74 11.44 10.55 -13.22
N ASP A 75 10.28 10.01 -12.83
CA ASP A 75 10.13 9.26 -11.59
C ASP A 75 10.31 7.76 -11.83
N SER A 76 11.41 7.23 -11.32
CA SER A 76 11.74 5.81 -11.49
C SER A 76 10.84 4.89 -10.65
N LEU A 77 10.08 5.39 -9.67
CA LEU A 77 9.31 4.56 -8.75
C LEU A 77 8.28 3.67 -9.46
N ALA A 78 7.53 4.24 -10.41
CA ALA A 78 6.55 3.48 -11.18
C ALA A 78 7.21 2.43 -12.10
N ALA A 79 8.40 2.74 -12.63
CA ALA A 79 9.18 1.79 -13.43
C ALA A 79 9.71 0.62 -12.58
N VAL A 80 10.19 0.88 -11.36
CA VAL A 80 10.58 -0.18 -10.40
C VAL A 80 9.41 -1.10 -10.07
N ASN A 81 8.23 -0.53 -9.84
CA ASN A 81 7.03 -1.30 -9.54
C ASN A 81 6.54 -2.13 -10.75
N LEU A 82 6.61 -1.58 -11.96
CA LEU A 82 6.31 -2.34 -13.17
C LEU A 82 7.36 -3.44 -13.44
N ALA A 83 8.64 -3.18 -13.19
CA ALA A 83 9.70 -4.20 -13.26
C ALA A 83 9.43 -5.33 -12.27
N THR A 84 9.02 -5.02 -11.03
CA THR A 84 8.59 -6.00 -10.02
C THR A 84 7.47 -6.90 -10.56
N LEU A 85 6.45 -6.31 -11.17
CA LEU A 85 5.32 -7.04 -11.76
C LEU A 85 5.79 -7.96 -12.90
N LEU A 86 6.63 -7.46 -13.80
CA LEU A 86 7.17 -8.24 -14.92
C LEU A 86 8.01 -9.42 -14.43
N ILE A 87 8.87 -9.19 -13.43
CA ILE A 87 9.66 -10.25 -12.79
C ILE A 87 8.75 -11.28 -12.13
N TYR A 88 7.72 -10.84 -11.40
CA TYR A 88 6.73 -11.75 -10.80
C TYR A 88 6.10 -12.68 -11.84
N GLN A 89 5.75 -12.14 -13.02
CA GLN A 89 5.22 -12.86 -14.18
C GLN A 89 6.27 -13.71 -14.94
N ASN A 90 7.54 -13.74 -14.51
CA ASN A 90 8.67 -14.35 -15.24
C ASN A 90 8.98 -13.70 -16.60
N ASN A 91 8.52 -12.48 -16.84
CA ASN A 91 8.78 -11.71 -18.07
C ASN A 91 10.13 -10.97 -17.98
N TRP A 92 11.21 -11.73 -17.77
CA TRP A 92 12.56 -11.20 -17.50
C TRP A 92 13.10 -10.30 -18.61
N THR A 93 12.86 -10.65 -19.88
CA THR A 93 13.29 -9.83 -21.03
C THR A 93 12.66 -8.44 -21.00
N GLN A 94 11.34 -8.37 -20.82
CA GLN A 94 10.62 -7.09 -20.74
C GLN A 94 11.04 -6.29 -19.50
N ALA A 95 11.32 -6.95 -18.37
CA ALA A 95 11.80 -6.29 -17.16
C ALA A 95 13.17 -5.65 -17.38
N ALA A 96 14.09 -6.34 -18.06
CA ALA A 96 15.43 -5.84 -18.38
C ALA A 96 15.38 -4.67 -19.38
N GLU A 97 14.55 -4.77 -20.42
CA GLU A 97 14.33 -3.68 -21.37
C GLU A 97 13.75 -2.44 -20.69
N LEU A 98 12.75 -2.62 -19.83
CA LEU A 98 12.18 -1.54 -19.03
C LEU A 98 13.22 -0.90 -18.12
N ALA A 99 14.00 -1.72 -17.39
CA ALA A 99 15.04 -1.23 -16.48
C ALA A 99 16.08 -0.39 -17.22
N SER A 100 16.54 -0.85 -18.39
CA SER A 100 17.47 -0.10 -19.23
C SER A 100 16.87 1.20 -19.74
N ARG A 101 15.63 1.20 -20.22
CA ARG A 101 14.96 2.39 -20.77
C ARG A 101 14.64 3.43 -19.70
N ALA A 102 14.26 2.99 -18.52
CA ALA A 102 13.93 3.85 -17.39
C ALA A 102 15.16 4.27 -16.56
N GLY A 103 16.37 3.82 -16.94
CA GLY A 103 17.60 4.15 -16.23
C GLY A 103 17.64 3.62 -14.80
N LEU A 104 17.03 2.46 -14.54
CA LEU A 104 17.01 1.88 -13.20
C LEU A 104 18.42 1.47 -12.76
N THR A 105 18.75 1.78 -11.51
CA THR A 105 20.03 1.37 -10.93
C THR A 105 20.04 -0.14 -10.62
N PRO A 106 21.21 -0.77 -10.49
CA PRO A 106 21.30 -2.17 -10.06
C PRO A 106 20.62 -2.44 -8.72
N GLU A 107 20.66 -1.48 -7.79
CA GLU A 107 19.97 -1.55 -6.50
C GLU A 107 18.45 -1.60 -6.70
N GLN A 108 17.88 -0.71 -7.52
CA GLN A 108 16.46 -0.71 -7.84
C GLN A 108 15.99 -2.00 -8.53
N VAL A 109 16.82 -2.58 -9.39
CA VAL A 109 16.53 -3.88 -10.01
C VAL A 109 16.55 -5.00 -8.97
N THR A 110 17.49 -4.94 -8.02
CA THR A 110 17.58 -5.91 -6.92
C THR A 110 16.35 -5.81 -6.01
N ASP A 111 15.90 -4.61 -5.67
CA ASP A 111 14.68 -4.37 -4.89
C ASP A 111 13.44 -4.91 -5.60
N ALA A 112 13.34 -4.70 -6.92
CA ALA A 112 12.25 -5.23 -7.72
C ALA A 112 12.22 -6.77 -7.71
N GLN A 113 13.38 -7.41 -7.81
CA GLN A 113 13.50 -8.88 -7.70
C GLN A 113 13.09 -9.38 -6.32
N ALA A 114 13.64 -8.78 -5.25
CA ALA A 114 13.35 -9.15 -3.88
C ALA A 114 11.84 -9.02 -3.57
N ARG A 115 11.20 -7.95 -4.05
CA ARG A 115 9.75 -7.77 -3.90
C ARG A 115 8.95 -8.79 -4.70
N ALA A 116 9.35 -9.10 -5.93
CA ALA A 116 8.69 -10.11 -6.74
C ALA A 116 8.76 -11.51 -6.08
N GLU A 117 9.88 -11.84 -5.45
CA GLU A 117 10.01 -13.06 -4.66
C GLU A 117 9.11 -13.07 -3.42
N GLN A 118 9.00 -11.93 -2.72
CA GLN A 118 8.07 -11.81 -1.59
C GLN A 118 6.62 -12.02 -2.01
N LEU A 119 6.20 -11.51 -3.17
CA LEU A 119 4.86 -11.72 -3.71
C LEU A 119 4.56 -13.19 -4.07
N ARG A 120 5.60 -14.01 -4.31
CA ARG A 120 5.46 -15.45 -4.57
C ARG A 120 5.31 -16.26 -3.27
N LYS A 121 5.80 -15.73 -2.15
CA LYS A 121 5.65 -16.39 -0.86
C LYS A 121 4.17 -16.32 -0.47
N PRO A 122 3.60 -17.42 0.07
CA PRO A 122 2.24 -17.37 0.60
C PRO A 122 2.17 -16.26 1.66
N PRO A 123 1.05 -15.51 1.73
CA PRO A 123 0.91 -14.42 2.69
C PRO A 123 1.16 -14.94 4.09
N ALA A 124 2.02 -14.25 4.85
CA ALA A 124 2.25 -14.58 6.24
C ALA A 124 0.90 -14.56 6.97
N ALA A 125 0.63 -15.59 7.78
CA ALA A 125 -0.61 -15.69 8.53
C ALA A 125 -0.85 -14.37 9.31
N PRO A 126 -2.09 -13.84 9.33
CA PRO A 126 -2.35 -12.58 10.01
C PRO A 126 -1.90 -12.71 11.46
N ARG A 127 -0.99 -11.82 11.88
CA ARG A 127 -0.69 -11.64 13.30
C ARG A 127 -2.00 -11.21 13.95
N ALA A 128 -2.64 -12.13 14.66
CA ALA A 128 -3.83 -11.84 15.43
C ALA A 128 -3.57 -10.59 16.26
N SER A 129 -4.31 -9.52 15.99
CA SER A 129 -4.28 -8.33 16.82
C SER A 129 -4.72 -8.75 18.21
N ALA A 130 -3.81 -8.67 19.17
CA ALA A 130 -4.12 -8.90 20.57
C ALA A 130 -5.23 -7.92 20.96
N ARG A 131 -6.45 -8.43 21.15
CA ARG A 131 -7.53 -7.67 21.77
C ARG A 131 -7.09 -7.38 23.21
N PRO A 132 -7.15 -6.12 23.69
CA PRO A 132 -7.04 -5.87 25.11
C PRO A 132 -8.23 -6.56 25.79
N ILE A 133 -7.96 -7.37 26.81
CA ILE A 133 -9.00 -7.93 27.67
C ILE A 133 -9.59 -6.75 28.43
N ALA A 134 -10.82 -6.37 28.09
CA ALA A 134 -11.66 -5.57 28.96
C ALA A 134 -12.05 -6.45 30.14
N SER A 135 -11.35 -6.32 31.26
CA SER A 135 -11.76 -6.93 32.53
C SER A 135 -12.96 -6.18 33.08
N LEU A 136 -14.14 -6.74 32.82
CA LEU A 136 -15.36 -6.54 33.59
C LEU A 136 -15.16 -7.13 34.99
N THR A 137 -15.02 -6.29 36.03
CA THR A 137 -15.39 -6.70 37.39
C THR A 137 -16.18 -5.57 38.03
N GLY A 138 -17.51 -5.73 37.98
CA GLY A 138 -18.43 -5.05 38.89
C GLY A 138 -18.38 -5.68 40.28
N GLN A 139 -18.52 -4.81 41.29
CA GLN A 139 -19.18 -5.01 42.59
C GLN A 139 -19.04 -6.37 43.30
N ASN A 140 -18.40 -6.41 44.48
CA ASN A 140 -19.16 -6.57 45.73
C ASN A 140 -18.33 -6.33 47.01
N ASP A 141 -19.00 -5.68 47.96
CA ASP A 141 -18.75 -5.47 49.39
C ASP A 141 -17.71 -6.35 50.12
N ARG A 142 -16.91 -5.71 51.00
CA ARG A 142 -16.90 -5.97 52.46
C ARG A 142 -15.98 -5.02 53.22
N GLN A 143 -16.59 -4.32 54.18
CA GLN A 143 -16.13 -4.12 55.56
C GLN A 143 -14.65 -3.78 55.78
N SER A 144 -14.38 -2.57 56.30
CA SER A 144 -13.85 -2.42 57.68
C SER A 144 -13.46 -0.96 58.00
N GLN A 145 -13.92 -0.52 59.18
CA GLN A 145 -13.25 0.40 60.11
C GLN A 145 -13.12 1.88 59.74
N GLU A 146 -13.94 2.70 60.40
CA GLU A 146 -13.37 3.82 61.15
C GLU A 146 -13.96 3.82 62.58
N VAL A 147 -13.05 3.83 63.54
CA VAL A 147 -13.25 3.65 64.98
C VAL A 147 -12.98 4.99 65.66
N ARG A 148 -14.02 5.57 66.29
CA ARG A 148 -14.07 6.31 67.59
C ARG A 148 -13.03 7.44 67.88
N PRO A 149 -13.22 8.29 68.92
CA PRO A 149 -14.19 8.27 70.03
C PRO A 149 -15.39 9.22 69.90
#